data_AF-A0A4P0YA00-F1
#
_entry.id   AF-A0A4P0YA00-F1
#
_cell.length_a   1.000
_cell.length_b   1.000
_cell.length_c   1.000
_cell.angle_alpha   90.00
_cell.angle_beta   90.00
_cell.angle_gamma   90.00
#
_symmetry.space_group_name_H-M   'P 1'
#
loop_
_entity.id
_entity.type
_entity.pdbx_description
1 polymer ?
#
loop_
_entity_poly.entity_id
_entity_poly.type
_entity_poly.pdbx_seq_one_letter_code
_entity_poly.pdbx_strand_id
1 'polypeptide(L)'
;MQTLSDVILLRSWSNQTQDGDISTCASVAEDSQAWPLVTSTNDNCLGSDCPLYKDCFVVKTRKKAMDADVVVVNHHLFLADMVVKESGFAELIPEAEVMIFDEAHQLPESLVSTLASRSPAASCWTWRKTSPLPTAPN
;
A
#
# COMPACT_ATOMS: atom_id res chain seq x y z
N MET A 1 6.84 -15.75 -28.15
CA MET A 1 7.60 -14.66 -28.80
C MET A 1 7.14 -13.26 -28.36
N GLN A 2 5.86 -13.04 -28.03
CA GLN A 2 5.36 -11.73 -27.58
C GLN A 2 6.02 -11.21 -26.28
N THR A 3 6.10 -12.04 -25.24
CA THR A 3 6.64 -11.64 -23.92
C THR A 3 8.06 -11.08 -23.98
N LEU A 4 8.91 -11.62 -24.86
CA LEU A 4 10.29 -11.14 -25.01
C LEU A 4 10.33 -9.71 -25.58
N SER A 5 9.47 -9.42 -26.56
CA SER A 5 9.32 -8.09 -27.13
C SER A 5 8.81 -7.10 -26.09
N ASP A 6 7.81 -7.51 -25.30
CA ASP A 6 7.23 -6.68 -24.25
C ASP A 6 8.29 -6.34 -23.17
N VAL A 7 9.11 -7.30 -22.75
CA VAL A 7 10.21 -7.06 -21.80
C VAL A 7 11.22 -6.02 -22.33
N ILE A 8 11.51 -6.03 -23.62
CA ILE A 8 12.40 -5.03 -24.25
C ILE A 8 11.77 -3.63 -24.18
N LEU A 9 10.47 -3.53 -24.46
CA LEU A 9 9.72 -2.27 -24.35
C LEU A 9 9.69 -1.77 -22.90
N LEU A 10 9.43 -2.66 -21.94
CA LEU A 10 9.43 -2.34 -20.51
C LEU A 10 10.79 -1.85 -20.02
N ARG A 11 11.89 -2.43 -20.51
CA ARG A 11 13.25 -1.95 -20.20
C ARG A 11 13.52 -0.55 -20.74
N SER A 12 12.99 -0.22 -21.92
CA SER A 12 13.11 1.13 -22.48
C SER A 12 12.30 2.14 -21.65
N TRP A 13 11.07 1.76 -21.28
CA TRP A 13 10.18 2.57 -20.46
C TRP A 13 10.73 2.76 -19.04
N SER A 14 11.32 1.73 -18.43
CA SER A 14 11.88 1.81 -17.06
C SER A 14 13.00 2.85 -16.93
N ASN A 15 13.69 3.18 -18.03
CA ASN A 15 14.71 4.23 -18.05
C ASN A 15 14.15 5.65 -18.20
N GLN A 16 12.85 5.78 -18.53
CA GLN A 16 12.19 7.05 -18.80
C GLN A 16 11.16 7.40 -17.72
N THR A 17 10.55 6.40 -17.08
CA THR A 17 9.62 6.59 -15.98
C THR A 17 10.31 7.19 -14.75
N GLN A 18 9.59 8.05 -14.01
CA GLN A 18 10.10 8.69 -12.81
C GLN A 18 9.79 7.89 -11.55
N ASP A 19 8.63 7.25 -11.49
CA ASP A 19 8.07 6.59 -10.31
C ASP A 19 7.84 5.09 -10.49
N GLY A 20 7.99 4.57 -11.72
CA GLY A 20 7.80 3.16 -12.02
C GLY A 20 6.33 2.72 -11.96
N ASP A 21 5.37 3.65 -12.06
CA ASP A 21 3.95 3.30 -12.09
C ASP A 21 3.56 2.69 -13.44
N ILE A 22 3.14 1.43 -13.42
CA ILE A 22 2.71 0.65 -14.59
C ILE A 22 1.61 1.36 -15.38
N SER A 23 0.75 2.15 -14.72
CA SER A 23 -0.36 2.88 -15.37
C SER A 23 0.14 3.91 -16.40
N THR A 24 1.39 4.36 -16.26
CA THR A 24 2.03 5.30 -17.18
C THR A 24 2.66 4.62 -18.40
N CYS A 25 2.68 3.27 -18.45
CA CYS A 25 3.27 2.53 -19.55
C CYS A 25 2.25 2.25 -20.67
N ALA A 26 2.16 3.15 -21.64
CA ALA A 26 1.27 2.97 -22.79
C ALA A 26 1.80 1.97 -23.84
N SER A 27 3.07 1.54 -23.73
CA SER A 27 3.73 0.73 -24.77
C SER A 27 3.47 -0.77 -24.66
N VAL A 28 2.98 -1.25 -23.52
CA VAL A 28 2.69 -2.67 -23.26
C VAL A 28 1.28 -2.78 -22.71
N ALA A 29 0.51 -3.76 -23.20
CA ALA A 29 -0.84 -3.98 -22.72
C ALA A 29 -0.85 -4.38 -21.24
N GLU A 30 -1.85 -3.93 -20.49
CA GLU A 30 -1.99 -4.20 -19.04
C GLU A 30 -2.11 -5.69 -18.71
N ASP A 31 -2.64 -6.50 -19.63
CA ASP A 31 -2.81 -7.95 -19.49
C ASP A 31 -1.59 -8.76 -19.98
N SER A 32 -0.48 -8.10 -20.33
CA SER A 32 0.72 -8.77 -20.79
C SER A 32 1.31 -9.69 -19.72
N GLN A 33 1.69 -10.91 -20.15
CA GLN A 33 2.41 -11.88 -19.32
C GLN A 33 3.82 -11.41 -18.91
N ALA A 34 4.29 -10.28 -19.41
CA ALA A 34 5.57 -9.70 -19.02
C ALA A 34 5.53 -9.02 -17.64
N TRP A 35 4.37 -8.49 -17.21
CA TRP A 35 4.26 -7.72 -15.96
C TRP A 35 4.68 -8.50 -14.70
N PRO A 36 4.26 -9.76 -14.49
CA PRO A 36 4.68 -10.54 -13.33
C PRO A 36 6.19 -10.80 -13.28
N LEU A 37 6.90 -10.69 -14.41
CA LEU A 37 8.34 -10.93 -14.50
C LEU A 37 9.18 -9.71 -14.13
N VAL A 38 8.59 -8.50 -14.18
CA VAL A 38 9.31 -7.24 -13.98
C VAL A 38 8.81 -6.43 -12.76
N THR A 39 7.71 -6.86 -12.14
CA THR A 39 7.13 -6.20 -10.97
C THR A 39 7.71 -6.76 -9.67
N SER A 40 7.82 -5.92 -8.66
CA SER A 40 8.22 -6.33 -7.32
C SER A 40 7.00 -6.74 -6.50
N THR A 41 7.04 -7.93 -5.92
CA THR A 41 6.06 -8.48 -4.99
C THR A 41 6.72 -8.76 -3.64
N ASN A 42 5.94 -9.08 -2.62
CA ASN A 42 6.48 -9.44 -1.30
C ASN A 42 7.42 -10.66 -1.35
N ASP A 43 7.20 -11.59 -2.28
CA ASP A 43 7.95 -12.84 -2.37
C ASP A 43 9.25 -12.72 -3.19
N ASN A 44 9.36 -11.70 -4.06
CA ASN A 44 10.53 -11.52 -4.93
C ASN A 44 11.43 -10.33 -4.53
N CYS A 45 10.96 -9.48 -3.59
CA CYS A 45 11.70 -8.32 -3.14
C CYS A 45 12.77 -8.72 -2.12
N LEU A 46 14.03 -8.42 -2.42
CA LEU A 46 15.17 -8.70 -1.55
C LEU A 46 15.34 -7.68 -0.40
N GLY A 47 14.48 -6.66 -0.32
CA GLY A 47 14.58 -5.62 0.69
C GLY A 47 15.94 -4.90 0.66
N SER A 48 16.53 -4.68 1.83
CA SER A 48 17.82 -3.98 1.98
C SER A 48 19.00 -4.67 1.29
N ASP A 49 18.90 -5.96 1.01
CA ASP A 49 19.96 -6.74 0.35
C ASP A 49 19.94 -6.56 -1.18
N CYS A 50 18.97 -5.83 -1.72
CA CYS A 50 18.88 -5.55 -3.14
C CYS A 50 20.03 -4.65 -3.62
N PRO A 51 20.81 -5.04 -4.66
CA PRO A 51 21.91 -4.22 -5.17
C PRO A 51 21.42 -2.90 -5.78
N LEU A 52 20.17 -2.87 -6.23
CA LEU A 52 19.51 -1.69 -6.81
C LEU A 52 18.61 -0.96 -5.79
N TYR A 53 18.77 -1.20 -4.49
CA TYR A 53 17.91 -0.66 -3.44
C TYR A 53 17.72 0.86 -3.52
N LYS A 54 18.82 1.59 -3.78
CA LYS A 54 18.79 3.06 -3.88
C LYS A 54 18.01 3.56 -5.09
N ASP A 55 17.99 2.80 -6.16
CA ASP A 55 17.32 3.17 -7.42
C ASP A 55 15.94 2.56 -7.57
N CYS A 56 15.56 1.63 -6.69
CA CYS A 56 14.28 0.93 -6.70
C CYS A 56 13.09 1.87 -6.54
N PHE A 57 12.16 1.82 -7.50
CA PHE A 57 10.93 2.59 -7.49
C PHE A 57 10.06 2.31 -6.25
N VAL A 58 9.89 1.05 -5.85
CA VAL A 58 9.10 0.69 -4.67
C VAL A 58 9.66 1.31 -3.40
N VAL A 59 11.00 1.27 -3.22
CA VAL A 59 11.67 1.86 -2.05
C VAL A 59 11.53 3.37 -2.05
N LYS A 60 11.73 4.02 -3.21
CA LYS A 60 11.56 5.48 -3.36
C LYS A 60 10.14 5.93 -3.05
N THR A 61 9.14 5.22 -3.58
CA THR A 61 7.72 5.50 -3.32
C THR A 61 7.36 5.28 -1.86
N ARG A 62 7.86 4.20 -1.23
CA ARG A 62 7.65 3.98 0.21
C ARG A 62 8.27 5.10 1.04
N LYS A 63 9.51 5.49 0.75
CA LYS A 63 10.16 6.61 1.44
C LYS A 63 9.36 7.92 1.27
N LYS A 64 8.91 8.21 0.05
CA LYS A 64 8.05 9.38 -0.22
C LYS A 64 6.75 9.33 0.58
N ALA A 65 6.14 8.15 0.75
CA ALA A 65 4.95 7.99 1.58
C ALA A 65 5.26 8.20 3.07
N MET A 66 6.41 7.75 3.56
CA MET A 66 6.83 8.00 4.96
C MET A 66 7.12 9.47 5.24
N ASP A 67 7.63 10.20 4.26
CA ASP A 67 7.96 11.63 4.36
C ASP A 67 6.74 12.54 4.06
N ALA A 68 5.58 11.99 3.71
CA ALA A 68 4.40 12.77 3.30
C ALA A 68 3.51 13.16 4.50
N ASP A 69 2.99 14.38 4.49
CA ASP A 69 2.02 14.85 5.51
C ASP A 69 0.67 14.12 5.42
N VAL A 70 0.29 13.68 4.21
CA VAL A 70 -0.98 12.99 3.94
C VAL A 70 -0.70 11.80 3.02
N VAL A 71 -1.13 10.62 3.46
CA VAL A 71 -1.03 9.37 2.69
C VAL A 71 -2.42 8.82 2.47
N VAL A 72 -2.76 8.53 1.20
CA VAL A 72 -4.00 7.87 0.83
C VAL A 72 -3.69 6.42 0.51
N VAL A 73 -4.34 5.50 1.23
CA VAL A 73 -4.19 4.06 1.04
C VAL A 73 -5.54 3.40 0.84
N ASN A 74 -5.53 2.24 0.19
CA ASN A 74 -6.71 1.38 0.13
C ASN A 74 -6.93 0.68 1.49
N HIS A 75 -8.19 0.43 1.85
CA HIS A 75 -8.58 -0.30 3.06
C HIS A 75 -7.89 -1.68 3.19
N HIS A 76 -7.71 -2.42 2.10
CA HIS A 76 -7.02 -3.69 2.11
C HIS A 76 -5.55 -3.56 2.48
N LEU A 77 -4.88 -2.51 1.99
CA LEU A 77 -3.48 -2.25 2.33
C LEU A 77 -3.34 -1.84 3.80
N PHE A 78 -4.27 -1.03 4.30
CA PHE A 78 -4.33 -0.65 5.70
C PHE A 78 -4.51 -1.87 6.63
N LEU A 79 -5.47 -2.74 6.32
CA LEU A 79 -5.72 -3.94 7.10
C LEU A 79 -4.55 -4.94 7.04
N ALA A 80 -3.90 -5.07 5.87
CA ALA A 80 -2.71 -5.90 5.73
C ALA A 80 -1.54 -5.36 6.59
N ASP A 81 -1.31 -4.06 6.61
CA ASP A 81 -0.29 -3.42 7.46
C ASP A 81 -0.58 -3.65 8.96
N MET A 82 -1.84 -3.54 9.40
CA MET A 82 -2.22 -3.85 10.78
C MET A 82 -1.85 -5.28 11.19
N VAL A 83 -2.11 -6.28 10.32
CA VAL A 83 -1.75 -7.68 10.58
C VAL A 83 -0.24 -7.88 10.65
N VAL A 84 0.52 -7.20 9.79
CA VAL A 84 1.98 -7.29 9.76
C VAL A 84 2.60 -6.62 10.98
N LYS A 85 2.05 -5.49 11.46
CA LYS A 85 2.50 -4.79 12.68
C LYS A 85 2.45 -5.66 13.92
N GLU A 86 1.45 -6.53 14.05
CA GLU A 86 1.40 -7.52 15.15
C GLU A 86 2.54 -8.55 15.09
N SER A 87 3.11 -8.80 13.91
CA SER A 87 4.19 -9.76 13.70
C SER A 87 5.60 -9.14 13.76
N GLY A 88 5.70 -7.81 13.89
CA GLY A 88 6.97 -7.08 14.03
C GLY A 88 7.80 -6.96 12.74
N PHE A 89 7.22 -7.26 11.58
CA PHE A 89 7.85 -7.03 10.27
C PHE A 89 7.50 -5.63 9.72
N ALA A 90 8.40 -5.12 8.87
CA ALA A 90 8.49 -3.74 8.39
C ALA A 90 7.16 -2.98 8.21
N GLU A 91 7.12 -1.78 8.77
CA GLU A 91 6.02 -0.83 8.63
C GLU A 91 5.87 -0.38 7.16
N LEU A 92 4.67 -0.59 6.60
CA LEU A 92 4.34 -0.18 5.23
C LEU A 92 3.69 1.20 5.18
N ILE A 93 2.94 1.56 6.23
CA ILE A 93 2.17 2.81 6.34
C ILE A 93 2.65 3.56 7.59
N PRO A 94 3.03 4.85 7.47
CA PRO A 94 3.49 5.64 8.61
C PRO A 94 2.41 5.77 9.67
N GLU A 95 2.81 5.90 10.94
CA GLU A 95 1.89 6.24 12.02
C GLU A 95 1.27 7.62 11.76
N ALA A 96 -0.06 7.68 11.86
CA ALA A 96 -0.83 8.91 11.69
C ALA A 96 -1.63 9.21 12.96
N GLU A 97 -1.64 10.47 13.39
CA GLU A 97 -2.45 10.93 14.52
C GLU A 97 -3.95 10.90 14.22
N VAL A 98 -4.31 11.13 12.95
CA VAL A 98 -5.67 11.19 12.46
C VAL A 98 -5.82 10.30 11.24
N MET A 99 -6.85 9.46 11.25
CA MET A 99 -7.19 8.57 10.14
C MET A 99 -8.61 8.84 9.69
N ILE A 100 -8.78 9.04 8.38
CA ILE A 100 -10.07 9.28 7.76
C ILE A 100 -10.38 8.07 6.87
N PHE A 101 -11.48 7.39 7.20
CA PHE A 101 -12.00 6.31 6.38
C PHE A 101 -13.09 6.84 5.48
N ASP A 102 -12.80 6.89 4.18
CA ASP A 102 -13.83 7.12 3.19
C ASP A 102 -14.65 5.83 3.01
N GLU A 103 -15.94 5.96 2.70
CA GLU A 103 -16.83 4.80 2.55
C GLU A 103 -16.79 3.80 3.72
N ALA A 104 -16.69 4.32 4.95
CA ALA A 104 -16.51 3.53 6.18
C ALA A 104 -17.54 2.39 6.40
N HIS A 105 -18.67 2.45 5.69
CA HIS A 105 -19.68 1.40 5.69
C HIS A 105 -19.17 0.06 5.09
N GLN A 106 -18.13 0.07 4.26
CA GLN A 106 -17.53 -1.11 3.63
C GLN A 106 -16.45 -1.78 4.50
N LEU A 107 -15.93 -1.08 5.51
CA LEU A 107 -14.90 -1.60 6.42
C LEU A 107 -15.21 -2.96 7.06
N PRO A 108 -16.44 -3.23 7.54
CA PRO A 108 -16.75 -4.52 8.17
C PRO A 108 -16.54 -5.70 7.22
N GLU A 109 -16.87 -5.52 5.94
CA GLU A 109 -16.73 -6.57 4.93
C GLU A 109 -15.25 -6.83 4.62
N SER A 110 -14.45 -5.78 4.40
CA SER A 110 -13.01 -5.91 4.17
C SER A 110 -12.27 -6.52 5.38
N LEU A 111 -12.71 -6.19 6.60
CA LEU A 111 -12.19 -6.74 7.84
C LEU A 111 -12.47 -8.23 7.95
N VAL A 112 -13.71 -8.66 7.71
CA VAL A 112 -14.09 -10.08 7.75
C VAL A 112 -13.31 -10.87 6.70
N SER A 113 -13.16 -10.36 5.47
CA SER A 113 -12.36 -11.01 4.43
C SER A 113 -10.88 -11.19 4.82
N THR A 114 -10.30 -10.17 5.46
CA THR A 114 -8.86 -10.14 5.78
C THR A 114 -8.53 -10.88 7.08
N LEU A 115 -9.45 -10.88 8.06
CA LEU A 115 -9.28 -11.46 9.40
C LEU A 115 -10.09 -12.74 9.64
N ALA A 116 -10.71 -13.33 8.60
CA ALA A 116 -11.53 -14.55 8.72
C ALA A 116 -10.84 -15.73 9.44
N SER A 117 -9.51 -15.72 9.55
CA SER A 117 -8.72 -16.78 10.22
C SER A 117 -8.33 -16.48 11.67
N ARG A 118 -8.68 -15.32 12.25
CA ARG A 118 -8.31 -14.94 13.62
C ARG A 118 -9.50 -14.34 14.40
N SER A 119 -9.57 -14.71 15.68
CA SER A 119 -10.63 -14.30 16.60
C SER A 119 -10.78 -12.77 16.65
N PRO A 120 -12.01 -12.22 16.60
CA PRO A 120 -12.26 -10.78 16.67
C PRO A 120 -12.12 -10.30 18.12
N ALA A 121 -10.90 -10.24 18.62
CA ALA A 121 -10.63 -9.81 19.99
C ALA A 121 -9.39 -8.93 20.07
N ALA A 122 -9.38 -7.81 19.33
CA ALA A 122 -8.56 -6.66 19.69
C ALA A 122 -9.08 -5.40 18.99
N SER A 123 -9.68 -4.51 19.78
CA SER A 123 -9.69 -3.06 19.56
C SER A 123 -10.05 -2.57 18.14
N CYS A 124 -11.21 -2.95 17.61
CA CYS A 124 -11.91 -2.04 16.71
C CYS A 124 -12.44 -0.90 17.58
N TRP A 125 -11.61 0.13 17.70
CA TRP A 125 -11.86 1.46 18.22
C TRP A 125 -13.35 1.75 18.40
N THR A 126 -13.81 1.61 19.63
CA THR A 126 -15.10 2.16 20.03
C THR A 126 -14.98 3.66 19.84
N TRP A 127 -15.72 4.19 18.87
CA TRP A 127 -16.03 5.61 18.81
C TRP A 127 -16.70 5.99 20.12
N ARG A 128 -15.91 6.39 21.11
CA ARG A 128 -16.42 7.08 22.29
C ARG A 128 -16.75 8.48 21.80
N LYS A 129 -18.04 8.78 21.62
CA LYS A 129 -18.51 10.17 21.62
C LYS A 129 -18.16 10.79 22.98
N THR A 130 -16.93 11.24 23.18
CA THR A 130 -16.59 12.14 24.29
C THR A 130 -16.58 13.56 23.76
N SER A 131 -17.78 14.11 23.66
CA SER A 131 -18.04 15.52 23.90
C SER A 131 -19.55 15.70 24.12
N PRO A 132 -20.01 15.92 25.37
CA PRO A 132 -21.21 16.73 25.54
C PRO A 132 -20.90 18.13 24.99
N LEU A 133 -21.82 18.72 24.24
CA LEU A 133 -21.68 20.12 23.82
C LEU A 133 -21.34 20.99 25.03
N PRO A 134 -20.43 21.98 24.92
CA PRO A 134 -20.30 22.98 25.96
C PRO A 134 -21.63 23.75 26.03
N THR A 135 -22.37 23.57 27.12
CA THR A 135 -23.43 24.50 27.50
C THR A 135 -22.80 25.87 27.71
N ALA A 136 -23.15 26.82 26.85
CA ALA A 136 -22.75 28.21 27.01
C ALA A 136 -23.25 28.74 28.37
N PRO A 137 -22.41 29.44 29.16
CA PRO A 137 -22.89 30.09 30.37
C PRO A 137 -23.62 31.41 30.07
N ASN A 138 -24.82 31.48 30.67
CA ASN A 138 -25.78 32.58 30.86
C ASN A 138 -26.54 33.12 29.64
#